data_AF-A0A845LLS1-F1
#
_entry.id   AF-A0A845LLS1-F1
#
_cell.length_a   1.000
_cell.length_b   1.000
_cell.length_c   1.000
_cell.angle_alpha   90.00
_cell.angle_beta   90.00
_cell.angle_gamma   90.00
#
_symmetry.space_group_name_H-M   'P 1'
#
loop_
_entity.id
_entity.type
_entity.pdbx_description
1 polymer ?
#
loop_
_entity_poly.entity_id
_entity_poly.type
_entity_poly.pdbx_seq_one_letter_code
_entity_poly.pdbx_strand_id
1 'polypeptide(L)'
;MARMKTTEEVIEQVAEEVVKTMSKAEIEEAEAAKKAQEEAERTAWLNEKVEFKAIYDGDTYKDDIIVTINGRNYQIQRGKKVMIPRFVYMAIDQAERQLMEGAENLRGLVRRFDNEVVSKF
;
A
#
# COMPACT_ATOMS: atom_id res chain seq x y z
N MET A 1 22.44 -46.56 -8.20
CA MET A 1 21.38 -46.27 -7.23
C MET A 1 20.50 -45.17 -7.82
N ALA A 2 19.20 -45.42 -7.95
CA ALA A 2 18.27 -44.42 -8.50
C ALA A 2 18.17 -43.23 -7.53
N ARG A 3 18.40 -42.01 -8.02
CA ARG A 3 18.18 -40.79 -7.25
C ARG A 3 16.67 -40.69 -6.99
N MET A 4 16.24 -40.91 -5.74
CA MET A 4 14.86 -40.62 -5.33
C MET A 4 14.62 -39.14 -5.60
N LYS A 5 13.52 -38.83 -6.28
CA LYS A 5 13.08 -37.46 -6.51
C LYS A 5 12.86 -36.80 -5.16
N THR A 6 13.34 -35.56 -5.02
CA THR A 6 13.13 -34.78 -3.80
C THR A 6 11.65 -34.43 -3.65
N THR A 7 11.22 -34.15 -2.42
CA THR A 7 9.81 -33.87 -2.11
C THR A 7 9.23 -32.69 -2.89
N GLU A 8 10.04 -31.67 -3.22
CA GLU A 8 9.62 -30.54 -4.06
C GLU A 8 9.37 -30.95 -5.52
N GLU A 9 10.25 -31.78 -6.11
CA GLU A 9 10.10 -32.25 -7.50
C GLU A 9 8.86 -33.14 -7.68
N VAL A 10 8.43 -33.85 -6.64
CA VAL A 10 7.20 -34.65 -6.64
C VAL A 10 5.96 -33.76 -6.57
N ILE A 11 6.00 -32.67 -5.78
CA ILE A 11 4.89 -31.72 -5.65
C ILE A 11 4.64 -30.99 -6.97
N GLU A 12 5.71 -30.57 -7.65
CA GLU A 12 5.62 -29.85 -8.92
C GLU A 12 5.07 -30.74 -10.06
N GLN A 13 5.47 -32.02 -10.09
CA GLN A 13 4.95 -33.01 -11.04
C GLN A 13 3.46 -33.32 -10.82
N VAL A 14 3.01 -33.37 -9.56
CA VAL A 14 1.60 -33.57 -9.22
C VAL A 14 0.76 -32.34 -9.58
N ALA A 15 1.29 -31.13 -9.38
CA ALA A 15 0.60 -29.90 -9.77
C ALA A 15 0.39 -29.80 -11.29
N GLU A 16 1.41 -30.18 -12.07
CA GLU A 16 1.35 -30.14 -13.54
C GLU A 16 0.37 -31.17 -14.11
N GLU A 17 0.28 -32.35 -13.50
CA GLU A 17 -0.66 -33.42 -13.89
C GLU A 17 -2.11 -33.05 -13.54
N VAL A 18 -2.33 -32.43 -12.37
CA VAL A 18 -3.66 -31.93 -11.95
C VAL A 18 -4.17 -30.85 -12.92
N VAL A 19 -3.33 -29.89 -13.29
CA VAL A 19 -3.69 -28.83 -14.27
C VAL A 19 -4.04 -29.40 -15.65
N LYS A 20 -3.42 -30.51 -16.05
CA LYS A 20 -3.70 -31.19 -17.32
C LYS A 20 -5.04 -31.94 -17.33
N THR A 21 -5.55 -32.32 -16.15
CA THR A 21 -6.81 -33.05 -16.00
C THR A 21 -8.03 -32.15 -15.80
N MET A 22 -7.84 -30.89 -15.37
CA MET A 22 -8.94 -29.94 -15.20
C MET A 22 -9.42 -29.39 -16.55
N SER A 23 -10.73 -29.31 -16.73
CA SER A 23 -11.30 -28.63 -17.90
C SER A 23 -11.06 -27.12 -17.81
N LYS A 24 -11.04 -26.43 -18.96
CA LYS A 24 -10.85 -24.96 -19.03
C LYS A 24 -11.83 -24.19 -18.13
N ALA A 25 -13.05 -24.71 -17.93
CA ALA A 25 -14.06 -24.12 -17.05
C ALA A 25 -13.71 -24.27 -15.56
N GLU A 26 -13.16 -25.42 -15.15
CA GLU A 26 -12.74 -25.64 -13.77
C GLU A 26 -11.47 -24.85 -13.42
N ILE A 27 -10.60 -24.57 -14.41
CA ILE A 27 -9.44 -23.69 -14.25
C ILE A 27 -9.89 -22.23 -14.04
N GLU A 28 -10.88 -21.75 -14.81
CA GLU A 28 -11.44 -20.40 -14.63
C GLU A 28 -12.19 -20.25 -13.30
N GLU A 29 -12.93 -21.27 -12.84
CA GLU A 29 -13.56 -21.27 -11.51
C GLU A 29 -12.51 -21.32 -10.38
N ALA A 30 -11.44 -22.10 -10.53
CA ALA A 30 -10.35 -22.14 -9.55
C ALA A 30 -9.59 -20.81 -9.49
N GLU A 31 -9.35 -20.14 -10.62
CA GLU A 31 -8.76 -18.80 -10.67
C GLU A 31 -9.69 -17.73 -10.09
N ALA A 32 -10.99 -17.81 -10.36
CA ALA A 32 -11.98 -16.90 -9.78
C ALA A 32 -12.07 -17.07 -8.25
N ALA A 33 -12.03 -18.31 -7.75
CA ALA A 33 -12.00 -18.62 -6.32
C ALA A 33 -10.72 -18.10 -5.65
N LYS A 34 -9.56 -18.25 -6.30
CA LYS A 34 -8.29 -17.66 -5.82
C LYS A 34 -8.35 -16.13 -5.76
N LYS A 35 -8.82 -15.47 -6.82
CA LYS A 35 -8.98 -14.00 -6.84
C LYS A 35 -9.93 -13.51 -5.75
N ALA A 36 -11.03 -14.22 -5.52
CA ALA A 36 -11.97 -13.90 -4.45
C ALA A 36 -11.34 -14.06 -3.06
N GLN A 37 -10.53 -15.10 -2.83
CA GLN A 37 -9.76 -15.27 -1.59
C GLN A 37 -8.73 -14.15 -1.42
N GLU A 38 -7.94 -13.84 -2.45
CA GLU A 38 -6.95 -12.75 -2.40
C GLU A 38 -7.61 -11.39 -2.13
N GLU A 39 -8.78 -11.12 -2.71
CA GLU A 39 -9.54 -9.90 -2.46
C GLU A 39 -10.10 -9.85 -1.03
N ALA A 40 -10.56 -10.99 -0.49
CA ALA A 40 -11.00 -11.10 0.89
C ALA A 40 -9.84 -10.87 1.88
N GLU A 41 -8.67 -11.44 1.61
CA GLU A 41 -7.47 -11.23 2.42
C GLU A 41 -6.99 -9.78 2.34
N ARG A 42 -7.00 -9.20 1.14
CA ARG A 42 -6.61 -7.81 0.92
C ARG A 42 -7.56 -6.84 1.63
N THR A 43 -8.86 -7.09 1.57
CA THR A 43 -9.84 -6.26 2.30
C THR A 43 -9.70 -6.43 3.81
N ALA A 44 -9.42 -7.64 4.31
CA ALA A 44 -9.13 -7.86 5.73
C ALA A 44 -7.89 -7.08 6.18
N TRP A 45 -6.80 -7.15 5.40
CA TRP A 45 -5.56 -6.42 5.68
C TRP A 45 -5.75 -4.89 5.66
N LEU A 46 -6.51 -4.36 4.71
CA LEU A 46 -6.80 -2.92 4.63
C LEU A 46 -7.61 -2.42 5.83
N ASN A 47 -8.51 -3.26 6.37
CA ASN A 47 -9.36 -2.92 7.50
C ASN A 47 -8.70 -3.15 8.87
N GLU A 48 -7.50 -3.75 8.90
CA GLU A 48 -6.73 -3.93 10.13
C GLU A 48 -6.51 -2.57 10.83
N LYS A 49 -6.69 -2.54 12.15
CA LYS A 49 -6.48 -1.32 12.93
C LYS A 49 -5.00 -1.15 13.25
N VAL A 50 -4.44 -0.03 12.85
CA VAL A 50 -3.05 0.36 13.08
C VAL A 50 -2.99 1.52 14.06
N GLU A 51 -2.00 1.48 14.95
CA GLU A 51 -1.69 2.61 15.83
C GLU A 51 -1.10 3.77 15.03
N PHE A 52 -1.73 4.94 15.14
CA PHE A 52 -1.22 6.18 14.55
C PHE A 52 -1.16 7.29 15.59
N LYS A 53 -0.08 8.08 15.55
CA LYS A 53 0.10 9.27 16.38
C LYS A 53 0.52 10.42 15.49
N ALA A 54 -0.40 11.35 15.25
CA ALA A 54 -0.09 12.58 14.53
C ALA A 54 0.70 13.55 15.41
N ILE A 55 1.60 14.31 14.76
CA ILE A 55 2.39 15.38 15.37
C ILE A 55 1.44 16.49 15.85
N TYR A 56 1.68 16.97 17.06
CA TYR A 56 0.99 18.11 17.67
C TYR A 56 2.06 19.08 18.20
N ASP A 57 2.11 20.28 17.63
CA ASP A 57 3.09 21.33 17.99
C ASP A 57 2.48 22.48 18.81
N GLY A 58 1.15 22.46 19.00
CA GLY A 58 0.40 23.49 19.73
C GLY A 58 0.18 24.80 18.97
N ASP A 59 0.72 24.96 17.76
CA ASP A 59 0.62 26.20 16.99
C ASP A 59 0.03 25.97 15.60
N THR A 60 0.83 25.41 14.68
CA THR A 60 0.45 25.17 13.28
C THR A 60 -0.33 23.86 13.13
N TYR A 61 0.05 22.82 13.87
CA TYR A 61 -0.55 21.49 13.84
C TYR A 61 -1.34 21.21 15.13
N LYS A 62 -2.33 22.06 15.41
CA LYS A 62 -3.19 21.94 16.60
C LYS A 62 -4.52 21.23 16.35
N ASP A 63 -5.07 21.36 15.14
CA ASP A 63 -6.41 20.86 14.81
C ASP A 63 -6.40 19.39 14.37
N ASP A 64 -7.55 18.73 14.52
CA ASP A 64 -7.75 17.34 14.14
C ASP A 64 -7.56 17.13 12.63
N ILE A 65 -7.04 15.95 12.25
CA ILE A 65 -6.93 15.57 10.85
C ILE A 65 -8.27 15.00 10.40
N ILE A 66 -8.85 15.58 9.34
CA ILE A 66 -10.05 15.07 8.70
C ILE A 66 -9.66 14.39 7.39
N VAL A 67 -9.94 13.10 7.28
CA VAL A 67 -9.70 12.31 6.08
C VAL A 67 -11.03 11.83 5.51
N THR A 68 -11.30 12.14 4.24
CA THR A 68 -12.50 11.70 3.53
C THR A 68 -12.14 10.62 2.52
N ILE A 69 -12.66 9.41 2.70
CA ILE A 69 -12.42 8.27 1.80
C ILE A 69 -13.77 7.69 1.42
N ASN A 70 -14.06 7.61 0.12
CA ASN A 70 -15.31 7.07 -0.42
C ASN A 70 -16.58 7.66 0.23
N GLY A 71 -16.57 8.97 0.48
CA GLY A 71 -17.69 9.69 1.11
C GLY A 71 -17.84 9.48 2.62
N ARG A 72 -16.92 8.75 3.27
CA ARG A 72 -16.85 8.62 4.73
C ARG A 72 -15.78 9.53 5.30
N ASN A 73 -16.13 10.26 6.36
CA ASN A 73 -15.21 11.16 7.05
C ASN A 73 -14.64 10.46 8.30
N TYR A 74 -13.32 10.55 8.46
CA TYR A 74 -12.58 10.09 9.62
C TYR A 74 -11.91 11.29 10.28
N GLN A 75 -12.25 11.54 11.55
CA GLN A 75 -11.63 12.60 12.35
C GLN A 75 -10.61 11.96 13.31
N ILE A 76 -9.35 12.39 13.20
CA ILE A 76 -8.23 11.82 13.93
C ILE A 76 -7.64 12.91 14.83
N GLN A 77 -7.64 12.66 16.14
CA GLN A 77 -7.12 13.60 17.12
C GLN A 77 -5.60 13.65 17.09
N ARG A 78 -5.04 14.86 16.99
CA ARG A 78 -3.58 15.06 17.07
C ARG A 78 -3.07 14.89 18.50
N GLY A 79 -1.80 14.49 18.64
CA GLY A 79 -1.13 14.35 19.94
C GLY A 79 -1.50 13.10 20.75
N LYS A 80 -2.57 12.38 20.37
CA LYS A 80 -2.99 11.11 21.00
C LYS A 80 -2.65 9.92 20.11
N LYS A 81 -2.46 8.75 20.72
CA LYS A 81 -2.42 7.48 19.99
C LYS A 81 -3.85 7.06 19.66
N VAL A 82 -4.16 6.95 18.37
CA VAL A 82 -5.49 6.56 17.88
C VAL A 82 -5.37 5.32 17.02
N MET A 83 -6.27 4.36 17.21
CA MET A 83 -6.39 3.18 16.36
C MET A 83 -7.22 3.52 15.11
N ILE A 84 -6.59 3.53 13.95
CA ILE A 84 -7.24 3.84 12.67
C ILE A 84 -7.14 2.66 11.69
N PRO A 85 -8.09 2.48 10.76
CA PRO A 85 -7.97 1.47 9.72
C PRO A 85 -6.74 1.72 8.84
N ARG A 86 -6.09 0.64 8.38
CA ARG A 86 -4.84 0.73 7.62
C ARG A 86 -4.99 1.49 6.32
N PHE A 87 -6.12 1.37 5.61
CA PHE A 87 -6.35 2.16 4.41
C PHE A 87 -6.38 3.68 4.68
N VAL A 88 -6.87 4.11 5.86
CA VAL A 88 -6.86 5.53 6.26
C VAL A 88 -5.42 5.97 6.54
N TYR A 89 -4.67 5.15 7.27
CA TYR A 89 -3.25 5.39 7.53
C TYR A 89 -2.45 5.54 6.23
N MET A 90 -2.63 4.62 5.28
CA MET A 90 -1.95 4.66 3.99
C MET A 90 -2.26 5.92 3.20
N ALA A 91 -3.51 6.41 3.24
CA ALA A 91 -3.87 7.65 2.57
C ALA A 91 -3.14 8.86 3.16
N ILE A 92 -3.02 8.93 4.49
CA ILE A 92 -2.28 9.99 5.19
C ILE A 92 -0.80 9.93 4.83
N ASP A 93 -0.20 8.75 4.96
CA ASP A 93 1.21 8.51 4.68
C ASP A 93 1.57 8.84 3.21
N GLN A 94 0.72 8.46 2.27
CA GLN A 94 0.90 8.83 0.86
C GLN A 94 0.79 10.34 0.63
N ALA A 95 -0.16 11.03 1.28
CA ALA A 95 -0.28 12.48 1.18
C ALA A 95 0.96 13.19 1.74
N GLU A 96 1.50 12.73 2.86
CA GLU A 96 2.73 13.27 3.45
C GLU A 96 3.95 13.07 2.54
N ARG A 97 4.09 11.88 1.93
CA ARG A 97 5.14 11.61 0.93
C ARG A 97 5.02 12.54 -0.28
N GLN A 98 3.82 12.73 -0.81
CA GLN A 98 3.59 13.63 -1.95
C GLN A 98 3.95 15.08 -1.63
N LEU A 99 3.62 15.57 -0.43
CA LEU A 99 4.01 16.91 0.01
C LEU A 99 5.53 17.04 0.12
N MET A 100 6.21 16.02 0.65
CA MET A 100 7.66 16.00 0.77
C MET A 100 8.34 16.02 -0.59
N GLU A 101 7.96 15.11 -1.50
CA GLU A 101 8.49 15.05 -2.86
C GLU A 101 8.23 16.34 -3.64
N GLY A 102 7.02 16.90 -3.50
CA GLY A 102 6.68 18.19 -4.09
C GLY A 102 7.58 19.32 -3.61
N ALA A 103 7.86 19.38 -2.30
CA ALA A 103 8.76 20.37 -1.72
C ALA A 103 10.21 20.20 -2.21
N GLU A 104 10.70 18.96 -2.34
CA GLU A 104 12.04 18.70 -2.88
C GLU A 104 12.16 19.09 -4.35
N ASN A 105 11.17 18.72 -5.16
CA ASN A 105 11.12 19.10 -6.57
C ASN A 105 11.13 20.62 -6.76
N LEU A 106 10.34 21.34 -5.94
CA LEU A 106 10.30 22.80 -5.95
C LEU A 106 11.67 23.38 -5.58
N ARG A 107 12.30 22.91 -4.50
CA ARG A 107 13.65 23.36 -4.10
C ARG A 107 14.67 23.12 -5.21
N GLY A 108 14.59 21.97 -5.89
CA GLY A 108 15.44 21.65 -7.03
C GLY A 108 15.22 22.59 -8.22
N LEU A 109 13.97 22.95 -8.54
CA LEU A 109 13.66 23.93 -9.57
C LEU A 109 14.22 25.31 -9.24
N VAL A 110 13.96 25.81 -8.02
CA VAL A 110 14.46 27.12 -7.57
C VAL A 110 15.98 27.18 -7.70
N ARG A 111 16.70 26.17 -7.21
CA ARG A 111 18.15 26.08 -7.32
C ARG A 111 18.64 26.09 -8.78
N ARG A 112 17.92 25.42 -9.69
CA ARG A 112 18.26 25.45 -11.13
C ARG A 112 18.07 26.85 -11.72
N PHE A 113 16.94 27.50 -11.42
CA PHE A 113 16.67 28.86 -11.87
C PHE A 113 17.73 29.85 -11.36
N ASP A 114 18.06 29.81 -10.08
CA ASP A 114 19.09 30.69 -9.50
C ASP A 114 20.43 30.52 -10.21
N ASN A 115 20.84 29.28 -10.49
CA ASN A 115 22.08 29.01 -11.22
C ASN A 115 22.04 29.51 -12.68
N GLU A 116 20.92 29.35 -13.38
CA GLU A 116 20.77 29.85 -14.76
C GLU A 116 20.77 31.39 -14.82
N VAL A 117 20.15 32.05 -13.85
CA VAL A 117 20.15 33.52 -13.75
C VAL A 117 21.56 34.02 -13.46
N VAL A 118 22.26 33.43 -12.49
CA VAL A 118 23.65 33.80 -12.17
C VAL A 118 24.60 33.53 -13.33
N SER A 119 24.38 32.47 -14.11
CA SER A 119 25.20 32.15 -15.29
C SER A 119 25.01 33.11 -16.48
N LYS A 120 23.93 33.91 -16.51
CA LYS A 120 23.63 34.84 -17.61
C LYS A 120 24.14 36.27 -17.37
N PHE A 121 24.64 36.56 -16.18
CA PHE A 121 25.31 37.82 -15.82
C PHE A 121 26.82 37.62 -15.72
#